data_AF-A0A955TUQ4-F1
#
_entry.id   AF-A0A955TUQ4-F1
#
_cell.length_a   1.000
_cell.length_b   1.000
_cell.length_c   1.000
_cell.angle_alpha   90.00
_cell.angle_beta   90.00
_cell.angle_gamma   90.00
#
_symmetry.space_group_name_H-M   'P 1'
#
loop_
_entity.id
_entity.type
_entity.pdbx_description
1 polymer ?
#
loop_
_entity_poly.entity_id
_entity_poly.type
_entity_poly.pdbx_seq_one_letter_code
_entity_poly.pdbx_strand_id
1 'polypeptide(L)'
;MPRRKGSDALQAALYQGWFGLRFLLRNPEFRKDLARVYRPKPPSGMSKQSTLSDSQITPSEVHDWWWLMAKWGLAWVPTTWPDPGSERWSEVVKQEENFLRGQMLEAAPHPDPEQRFIFRRAVEAWDPDLVAQEKWIEDNLEELDGNSSVVPPPYVKPANRLLRLRVDLSYPQDVLEGVIMLELKEAKKRITKQKVKENETPSFPLIPIKLRGTDFSLMLDLSYPQSVLEGAIQSALTEAKNQHSAQQATQNSDIGKTRIRLDKAEDQLLVFDLVKEGQSFTDIARQVQKPVSTVKSLWKVTAQAIVSFAPRLPRRSLLLLDFKPIGHCPQCPTCINAQQISALCRPARAYANQDYVSQRELCCTNQTFTLLPNNSPWA
;
A
#
# COMPACT_ATOMS: atom_id res chain seq x y z
N MET A 1 14.94 17.40 7.63
CA MET A 1 13.69 16.66 7.91
C MET A 1 14.03 15.43 8.72
N PRO A 2 13.25 15.07 9.76
CA PRO A 2 13.48 13.85 10.53
C PRO A 2 13.36 12.62 9.61
N ARG A 3 14.32 11.69 9.71
CA ARG A 3 14.29 10.42 8.98
C ARG A 3 13.02 9.66 9.40
N ARG A 4 12.27 9.11 8.44
CA ARG A 4 11.16 8.20 8.76
C ARG A 4 11.73 6.98 9.46
N LYS A 5 11.05 6.49 10.50
CA LYS A 5 11.42 5.24 11.15
C LYS A 5 11.30 4.11 10.11
N GLY A 6 12.17 3.09 10.18
CA GLY A 6 12.15 1.98 9.22
C GLY A 6 10.76 1.31 9.08
N SER A 7 10.02 1.23 10.19
CA SER A 7 8.64 0.74 10.22
C SER A 7 7.67 1.55 9.33
N ASP A 8 7.82 2.87 9.29
CA ASP A 8 6.95 3.75 8.50
C ASP A 8 7.26 3.65 7.00
N ALA A 9 8.52 3.40 6.65
CA ALA A 9 8.94 3.17 5.27
C ALA A 9 8.43 1.82 4.76
N LEU A 10 8.57 0.75 5.56
CA LEU A 10 8.03 -0.58 5.23
C LEU A 10 6.51 -0.54 5.06
N GLN A 11 5.80 0.12 5.97
CA GLN A 11 4.34 0.24 5.89
C GLN A 11 3.92 1.02 4.63
N ALA A 12 4.63 2.09 4.26
CA ALA A 12 4.36 2.83 3.03
C ALA A 12 4.59 1.97 1.78
N ALA A 13 5.66 1.17 1.75
CA ALA A 13 5.94 0.24 0.64
C ALA A 13 4.85 -0.84 0.51
N LEU A 14 4.37 -1.41 1.62
CA LEU A 14 3.26 -2.37 1.62
C LEU A 14 1.96 -1.76 1.09
N TYR A 15 1.64 -0.52 1.50
CA TYR A 15 0.48 0.19 0.96
C TYR A 15 0.61 0.42 -0.56
N GLN A 16 1.79 0.86 -1.02
CA GLN A 16 2.04 1.06 -2.45
C GLN A 16 1.89 -0.24 -3.25
N GLY A 17 2.45 -1.35 -2.77
CA GLY A 17 2.29 -2.67 -3.38
C GLY A 17 0.82 -3.09 -3.49
N TRP A 18 0.03 -2.87 -2.43
CA TRP A 18 -1.38 -3.21 -2.41
C TRP A 18 -2.23 -2.37 -3.38
N PHE A 19 -1.94 -1.07 -3.51
CA PHE A 19 -2.58 -0.22 -4.51
C PHE A 19 -2.19 -0.61 -5.95
N GLY A 20 -0.92 -0.96 -6.18
CA GLY A 20 -0.45 -1.49 -7.46
C GLY A 20 -1.20 -2.76 -7.86
N LEU A 21 -1.34 -3.71 -6.93
CA LEU A 21 -2.10 -4.95 -7.17
C LEU A 21 -3.58 -4.67 -7.47
N ARG A 22 -4.24 -3.79 -6.71
CA ARG A 22 -5.63 -3.39 -6.97
C ARG A 22 -5.82 -2.75 -8.34
N PHE A 23 -4.85 -1.94 -8.78
CA PHE A 23 -4.86 -1.34 -10.11
C PHE A 23 -4.76 -2.41 -11.20
N LEU A 24 -3.82 -3.35 -11.06
CA LEU A 24 -3.66 -4.47 -11.99
C LEU A 24 -4.94 -5.33 -12.07
N LEU A 25 -5.54 -5.68 -10.93
CA LEU A 25 -6.78 -6.47 -10.88
C LEU A 25 -7.98 -5.80 -11.55
N ARG A 26 -7.99 -4.48 -11.67
CA ARG A 26 -9.04 -3.75 -12.42
C ARG A 26 -8.78 -3.78 -13.93
N ASN A 27 -7.53 -3.90 -14.36
CA ASN A 27 -7.18 -3.95 -15.77
C ASN A 27 -7.76 -5.24 -16.42
N PRO A 28 -8.59 -5.12 -17.47
CA PRO A 28 -9.20 -6.29 -18.11
C PRO A 28 -8.17 -7.20 -18.79
N GLU A 29 -7.07 -6.66 -19.31
CA GLU A 29 -6.02 -7.46 -19.96
C GLU A 29 -5.23 -8.27 -18.93
N PHE A 30 -4.91 -7.68 -17.76
CA PHE A 30 -4.27 -8.41 -16.66
C PHE A 30 -5.13 -9.59 -16.21
N ARG A 31 -6.44 -9.39 -16.09
CA ARG A 31 -7.37 -10.46 -15.71
C ARG A 31 -7.44 -11.58 -16.76
N LYS A 32 -7.37 -11.24 -18.05
CA LYS A 32 -7.32 -12.24 -19.12
C LYS A 32 -6.03 -13.06 -19.06
N ASP A 33 -4.89 -12.38 -18.91
CA ASP A 33 -3.59 -13.05 -18.79
C ASP A 33 -3.53 -13.92 -17.53
N LEU A 34 -3.97 -13.40 -16.38
CA LEU A 34 -4.04 -14.15 -15.12
C LEU A 34 -4.95 -15.37 -15.26
N ALA A 35 -6.13 -15.23 -15.88
CA ALA A 35 -7.04 -16.35 -16.12
C ALA A 35 -6.46 -17.40 -17.08
N ARG A 36 -5.59 -17.01 -18.02
CA ARG A 36 -4.88 -17.94 -18.90
C ARG A 36 -3.91 -18.82 -18.11
N VAL A 37 -3.22 -18.24 -17.13
CA VAL A 37 -2.28 -18.98 -16.27
C VAL A 37 -3.04 -19.86 -15.25
N TYR A 38 -4.16 -19.39 -14.71
CA TYR A 38 -4.97 -20.14 -13.74
C TYR A 38 -5.89 -21.20 -14.35
N ARG A 39 -6.19 -21.16 -15.65
CA ARG A 39 -6.94 -22.21 -16.31
C ARG A 39 -5.96 -23.28 -16.76
N PRO A 40 -5.80 -24.40 -16.01
CA PRO A 40 -5.01 -25.51 -16.52
C PRO A 40 -5.57 -25.90 -17.88
N LYS A 41 -4.72 -25.93 -18.90
CA LYS A 41 -5.11 -26.46 -20.20
C LYS A 41 -5.55 -27.90 -19.93
N PRO A 42 -6.80 -28.28 -20.25
CA PRO A 42 -7.16 -29.69 -20.16
C PRO A 42 -6.16 -30.46 -21.04
N PRO A 43 -5.53 -31.53 -20.53
CA PRO A 43 -4.61 -32.32 -21.32
C PRO A 43 -5.33 -32.73 -22.61
N SER A 44 -4.79 -32.31 -23.74
CA SER A 44 -5.32 -32.60 -25.06
C SER A 44 -5.26 -34.11 -25.28
N GLY A 45 -6.34 -34.81 -24.94
CA GLY A 45 -6.50 -36.25 -25.18
C GLY A 45 -6.89 -37.12 -23.98
N MET A 46 -6.98 -36.60 -22.74
CA MET A 46 -7.39 -37.44 -21.60
C MET A 46 -8.86 -37.27 -21.24
N SER A 47 -9.59 -38.39 -21.22
CA SER A 47 -10.96 -38.48 -20.75
C SER A 47 -11.07 -38.03 -19.30
N LYS A 48 -12.19 -37.36 -19.01
CA LYS A 48 -12.56 -36.77 -17.71
C LYS A 48 -12.57 -37.84 -16.61
N GLN A 49 -11.45 -38.10 -15.94
CA GLN A 49 -11.36 -38.70 -14.59
C GLN A 49 -9.89 -38.97 -14.22
N SER A 50 -9.13 -37.95 -13.83
CA SER A 50 -8.01 -38.15 -12.92
C SER A 50 -8.00 -37.05 -11.87
N THR A 51 -8.06 -37.46 -10.62
CA THR A 51 -7.94 -36.60 -9.44
C THR A 51 -6.51 -36.05 -9.41
N LEU A 52 -6.37 -34.73 -9.55
CA LEU A 52 -5.12 -33.99 -9.46
C LEU A 52 -4.40 -34.31 -8.15
N SER A 53 -3.25 -34.98 -8.23
CA SER A 53 -2.25 -35.00 -7.18
C SER A 53 -1.40 -33.73 -7.26
N ASP A 54 -1.22 -33.06 -6.13
CA ASP A 54 -0.69 -31.70 -5.92
C ASP A 54 0.78 -31.41 -6.33
N SER A 55 1.45 -32.21 -7.16
CA SER A 55 2.92 -32.22 -7.12
C SER A 55 3.73 -31.98 -8.39
N GLN A 56 3.14 -31.63 -9.54
CA GLN A 56 3.96 -31.33 -10.73
C GLN A 56 3.45 -30.10 -11.49
N ILE A 57 4.00 -28.94 -11.13
CA ILE A 57 3.94 -27.76 -12.01
C ILE A 57 4.74 -28.11 -13.26
N THR A 58 4.10 -28.05 -14.42
CA THR A 58 4.76 -28.34 -15.70
C THR A 58 5.70 -27.19 -16.10
N PRO A 59 6.80 -27.43 -16.82
CA PRO A 59 7.67 -26.36 -17.33
C PRO A 59 6.92 -25.30 -18.15
N SER A 60 5.85 -25.69 -18.85
CA SER A 60 4.96 -24.76 -19.56
C SER A 60 4.20 -23.81 -18.64
N GLU A 61 3.76 -24.29 -17.47
CA GLU A 61 3.08 -23.43 -16.48
C GLU A 61 4.06 -22.44 -15.86
N VAL A 62 5.30 -22.85 -15.58
CA VAL A 62 6.37 -21.95 -15.10
C VAL A 62 6.63 -20.85 -16.13
N HIS A 63 6.71 -21.20 -17.41
CA HIS A 63 6.89 -20.22 -18.49
C HIS A 63 5.71 -19.23 -18.59
N ASP A 64 4.46 -19.71 -18.50
CA ASP A 64 3.28 -18.85 -18.56
C ASP A 64 3.18 -17.90 -17.35
N TRP A 65 3.52 -18.38 -16.14
CA TRP A 65 3.65 -17.54 -14.94
C TRP A 65 4.74 -16.49 -15.08
N TRP A 66 5.91 -16.86 -15.62
CA TRP A 66 7.02 -15.94 -15.82
C TRP A 66 6.69 -14.85 -16.85
N TRP A 67 6.07 -15.24 -17.97
CA TRP A 67 5.61 -14.29 -18.99
C TRP A 67 4.61 -13.27 -18.40
N LEU A 68 3.67 -13.74 -17.58
CA LEU A 68 2.74 -12.88 -16.86
C LEU A 68 3.48 -11.89 -15.96
N MET A 69 4.45 -12.37 -15.17
CA MET A 69 5.21 -11.50 -14.28
C MET A 69 6.02 -10.44 -15.03
N ALA A 70 6.75 -10.83 -16.08
CA ALA A 70 7.54 -9.93 -16.89
C ALA A 70 6.67 -8.86 -17.58
N LYS A 71 5.53 -9.27 -18.17
CA LYS A 71 4.61 -8.35 -18.87
C LYS A 71 4.05 -7.28 -17.93
N TRP A 72 3.78 -7.63 -16.68
CA TRP A 72 3.13 -6.75 -15.71
C TRP A 72 4.09 -6.15 -14.68
N GLY A 73 5.41 -6.32 -14.86
CA GLY A 73 6.43 -5.78 -13.96
C GLY A 73 6.34 -6.33 -12.53
N LEU A 74 5.88 -7.58 -12.38
CA LEU A 74 5.77 -8.27 -11.10
C LEU A 74 7.08 -9.00 -10.78
N ALA A 75 7.41 -9.07 -9.50
CA ALA A 75 8.49 -9.90 -8.99
C ALA A 75 7.90 -11.14 -8.31
N TRP A 76 8.47 -12.31 -8.59
CA TRP A 76 8.17 -13.52 -7.83
C TRP A 76 8.81 -13.41 -6.44
N VAL A 77 8.02 -13.63 -5.40
CA VAL A 77 8.51 -13.73 -4.02
C VAL A 77 8.02 -15.07 -3.47
N PRO A 78 8.90 -16.08 -3.34
CA PRO A 78 8.57 -17.35 -2.71
C PRO A 78 8.01 -17.14 -1.30
N THR A 79 6.92 -17.84 -0.98
CA THR A 79 6.26 -17.77 0.34
C THR A 79 7.08 -18.38 1.47
N THR A 80 8.18 -19.07 1.15
CA THR A 80 9.08 -19.75 2.09
C THR A 80 10.38 -18.99 2.36
N TRP A 81 10.48 -17.73 1.91
CA TRP A 81 11.68 -16.94 2.18
C TRP A 81 11.91 -16.75 3.69
N PRO A 82 13.15 -16.97 4.19
CA PRO A 82 13.49 -16.69 5.58
C PRO A 82 13.35 -15.18 5.85
N ASP A 83 13.36 -14.73 7.11
CA ASP A 83 13.20 -13.29 7.39
C ASP A 83 14.28 -12.45 6.67
N PRO A 84 13.89 -11.30 6.06
CA PRO A 84 14.83 -10.36 5.49
C PRO A 84 15.75 -9.85 6.60
N GLY A 85 17.03 -10.25 6.57
CA GLY A 85 18.03 -9.99 7.61
C GLY A 85 18.72 -11.24 8.14
N SER A 86 18.20 -12.45 7.86
CA SER A 86 18.93 -13.68 8.17
C SER A 86 20.18 -13.84 7.30
N GLU A 87 21.28 -14.39 7.85
CA GLU A 87 22.49 -14.74 7.07
C GLU A 87 22.15 -15.64 5.86
N ARG A 88 21.12 -16.48 6.03
CA ARG A 88 20.58 -17.36 4.97
C ARG A 88 19.84 -16.64 3.85
N TRP A 89 19.39 -15.40 4.03
CA TRP A 89 18.62 -14.66 3.00
C TRP A 89 19.40 -14.55 1.69
N SER A 90 20.66 -14.13 1.76
CA SER A 90 21.49 -13.93 0.55
C SER A 90 21.80 -15.23 -0.19
N GLU A 91 21.84 -16.35 0.53
CA GLU A 91 22.16 -17.67 -0.02
C GLU A 91 20.92 -18.36 -0.59
N VAL A 92 19.78 -18.30 0.12
CA VAL A 92 18.49 -18.83 -0.34
C VAL A 92 18.01 -18.09 -1.59
N VAL A 93 18.15 -16.76 -1.64
CA VAL A 93 17.80 -15.97 -2.84
C VAL A 93 18.66 -16.41 -4.04
N LYS A 94 19.97 -16.58 -3.85
CA LYS A 94 20.86 -17.05 -4.92
C LYS A 94 20.56 -18.49 -5.37
N GLN A 95 20.26 -19.39 -4.44
CA GLN A 95 19.95 -20.79 -4.75
C GLN A 95 18.65 -20.90 -5.54
N GLU A 96 17.60 -20.19 -5.12
CA GLU A 96 16.31 -20.21 -5.81
C GLU A 96 16.38 -19.50 -7.18
N GLU A 97 17.12 -18.39 -7.28
CA GLU A 97 17.40 -17.72 -8.55
C GLU A 97 18.15 -18.64 -9.51
N ASN A 98 19.17 -19.36 -9.03
CA ASN A 98 19.92 -20.34 -9.83
C ASN A 98 19.05 -21.54 -10.24
N PHE A 99 18.16 -22.01 -9.36
CA PHE A 99 17.23 -23.10 -9.66
C PHE A 99 16.24 -22.71 -10.76
N LEU A 100 15.61 -21.54 -10.63
CA LEU A 100 14.71 -21.00 -11.65
C LEU A 100 15.44 -20.73 -12.96
N ARG A 101 16.66 -20.18 -12.89
CA ARG A 101 17.52 -19.98 -14.07
C ARG A 101 17.86 -21.30 -14.76
N GLY A 102 18.13 -22.36 -14.00
CA GLY A 102 18.37 -23.71 -14.53
C GLY A 102 17.13 -24.28 -15.24
N GLN A 103 15.98 -24.27 -14.58
CA GLN A 103 14.69 -24.68 -15.15
C GLN A 103 14.34 -23.91 -16.44
N MET A 104 14.63 -22.61 -16.49
CA MET A 104 14.37 -21.77 -17.66
C MET A 104 15.34 -22.02 -18.82
N LEU A 105 16.62 -22.28 -18.53
CA LEU A 105 17.62 -22.66 -19.53
C LEU A 105 17.29 -24.03 -20.15
N GLU A 106 16.73 -24.95 -19.35
CA GLU A 106 16.26 -26.25 -19.83
C GLU A 106 14.95 -26.17 -20.63
N ALA A 107 14.03 -25.27 -20.24
CA ALA A 107 12.71 -25.14 -20.87
C ALA A 107 12.72 -24.38 -22.22
N ALA A 108 13.78 -23.64 -22.55
CA ALA A 108 13.81 -22.80 -23.76
C ALA A 108 15.14 -22.86 -24.52
N PRO A 109 15.33 -23.81 -25.46
CA PRO A 109 16.41 -23.71 -26.43
C PRO A 109 16.02 -22.67 -27.49
N HIS A 110 16.14 -21.38 -27.17
CA HIS A 110 16.01 -20.34 -28.19
C HIS A 110 17.32 -20.28 -29.01
N PRO A 111 17.26 -20.38 -30.35
CA PRO A 111 18.46 -20.48 -31.21
C PRO A 111 19.28 -19.19 -31.27
N ASP A 112 18.69 -18.07 -30.88
CA ASP A 112 19.33 -16.75 -30.91
C ASP A 112 19.91 -16.37 -29.52
N PRO A 113 21.25 -16.28 -29.36
CA PRO A 113 21.89 -16.02 -28.07
C PRO A 113 21.61 -14.62 -27.50
N GLU A 114 21.25 -13.64 -28.33
CA GLU A 114 20.92 -12.28 -27.88
C GLU A 114 19.50 -12.16 -27.31
N GLN A 115 18.63 -13.12 -27.61
CA GLN A 115 17.29 -13.23 -27.02
C GLN A 115 17.26 -14.12 -25.77
N ARG A 116 18.43 -14.60 -25.32
CA ARG A 116 18.54 -15.31 -24.04
C ARG A 116 18.30 -14.33 -22.90
N PHE A 117 17.36 -14.68 -22.05
CA PHE A 117 16.86 -13.86 -20.94
C PHE A 117 18.00 -13.29 -20.07
N ILE A 118 18.18 -11.96 -20.11
CA ILE A 118 19.09 -11.25 -19.21
C ILE A 118 18.34 -11.00 -17.90
N PHE A 119 18.77 -11.64 -16.81
CA PHE A 119 18.36 -11.28 -15.46
C PHE A 119 18.87 -9.87 -15.16
N ARG A 120 17.97 -8.90 -15.00
CA ARG A 120 18.30 -7.67 -14.26
C ARG A 120 18.09 -7.94 -12.78
N ARG A 121 19.15 -7.72 -12.01
CA ARG A 121 19.17 -7.81 -10.54
C ARG A 121 18.07 -6.92 -9.97
N ALA A 122 17.19 -7.46 -9.13
CA ALA A 122 16.31 -6.65 -8.28
C ALA A 122 17.09 -5.80 -7.25
N VAL A 123 18.39 -6.09 -7.06
CA VAL A 123 19.28 -5.43 -6.10
C VAL A 123 19.72 -4.03 -6.55
N GLU A 124 19.60 -3.66 -7.83
CA GLU A 124 19.95 -2.29 -8.27
C GLU A 124 18.85 -1.26 -7.97
N ALA A 125 17.71 -1.69 -7.42
CA ALA A 125 16.68 -0.78 -6.92
C ALA A 125 16.87 -0.38 -5.45
N TRP A 126 17.67 -1.12 -4.66
CA TRP A 126 17.87 -0.88 -3.22
C TRP A 126 19.35 -0.63 -2.92
N ASP A 127 19.62 0.61 -2.53
CA ASP A 127 20.93 1.18 -2.20
C ASP A 127 21.69 0.36 -1.12
N PRO A 128 22.92 -0.12 -1.36
CA PRO A 128 23.72 -0.85 -0.37
C PRO A 128 24.07 -0.03 0.88
N ASP A 129 23.93 1.30 0.84
CA ASP A 129 24.12 2.18 2.00
C ASP A 129 23.02 2.04 3.07
N LEU A 130 21.88 1.41 2.75
CA LEU A 130 20.83 1.14 3.75
C LEU A 130 21.17 -0.03 4.67
N VAL A 131 21.82 -1.08 4.14
CA VAL A 131 22.17 -2.31 4.88
C VAL A 131 23.33 -2.06 5.86
N ALA A 132 24.24 -1.14 5.52
CA ALA A 132 25.32 -0.74 6.42
C ALA A 132 24.85 0.11 7.62
N GLN A 133 23.68 0.78 7.52
CA GLN A 133 23.14 1.59 8.62
C GLN A 133 22.30 0.80 9.63
N GLU A 134 21.75 -0.37 9.27
CA GLU A 134 21.02 -1.23 10.21
C GLU A 134 21.96 -1.83 11.27
N LYS A 135 23.19 -2.19 10.88
CA LYS A 135 24.19 -2.75 11.82
C LYS A 135 24.66 -1.74 12.89
N TRP A 136 24.65 -0.44 12.57
CA TRP A 136 25.07 0.60 13.52
C TRP A 136 23.98 0.96 14.55
N ILE A 137 22.71 0.63 14.30
CA ILE A 137 21.60 0.91 15.22
C ILE A 137 21.46 -0.19 16.27
N GLU A 138 21.79 -1.45 15.93
CA GLU A 138 21.77 -2.56 16.90
C GLU A 138 22.90 -2.44 17.92
N ASP A 139 24.08 -1.96 17.52
CA ASP A 139 25.24 -1.84 18.42
C ASP A 139 25.18 -0.62 19.38
N ASN A 140 24.33 0.39 19.11
CA ASN A 140 24.24 1.62 19.95
C ASN A 140 23.01 1.67 20.88
N LEU A 141 22.18 0.62 20.90
CA LEU A 141 21.04 0.52 21.83
C LEU A 141 21.44 -0.02 23.22
N GLU A 142 22.68 -0.48 23.41
CA GLU A 142 23.19 -0.94 24.70
C GLU A 142 23.80 0.17 25.57
N GLU A 143 24.00 1.40 25.07
CA GLU A 143 24.74 2.45 25.80
C GLU A 143 23.95 3.66 26.32
N LEU A 144 22.61 3.67 26.23
CA LEU A 144 21.80 4.81 26.73
C LEU A 144 20.62 4.36 27.60
N ASP A 145 20.90 4.11 28.88
CA ASP A 145 20.23 4.80 30.01
C ASP A 145 20.62 4.14 31.35
N GLY A 146 21.73 4.58 31.91
CA GLY A 146 22.02 4.40 33.33
C GLY A 146 21.12 5.31 34.16
N ASN A 147 20.13 4.74 34.85
CA ASN A 147 19.42 5.21 36.06
C ASN A 147 17.89 5.04 36.05
N SER A 148 17.38 3.93 35.54
CA SER A 148 16.06 3.45 35.99
C SER A 148 16.06 1.94 36.10
N SER A 149 16.20 1.46 37.34
CA SER A 149 15.96 0.06 37.70
C SER A 149 14.46 -0.24 37.60
N VAL A 150 13.97 -0.32 36.37
CA VAL A 150 12.74 -1.03 36.03
C VAL A 150 13.22 -2.16 35.15
N VAL A 151 13.42 -3.33 35.76
CA VAL A 151 13.69 -4.56 35.03
C VAL A 151 12.58 -4.68 33.97
N PRO A 152 12.88 -4.55 32.67
CA PRO A 152 11.87 -4.86 31.67
C PRO A 152 11.51 -6.33 31.91
N PRO A 153 10.21 -6.68 32.04
CA PRO A 153 9.83 -8.08 32.18
C PRO A 153 10.48 -8.85 31.03
N PRO A 154 11.00 -10.06 31.28
CA PRO A 154 11.71 -10.83 30.26
C PRO A 154 10.83 -10.88 29.01
N TYR A 155 11.42 -10.58 27.85
CA TYR A 155 10.75 -10.65 26.57
C TYR A 155 10.42 -12.11 26.28
N VAL A 156 9.30 -12.58 26.83
CA VAL A 156 8.73 -13.89 26.54
C VAL A 156 8.27 -13.79 25.09
N LYS A 157 8.92 -14.52 24.18
CA LYS A 157 8.40 -14.72 22.82
C LYS A 157 6.92 -15.08 22.98
N PRO A 158 5.98 -14.30 22.42
CA PRO A 158 4.58 -14.60 22.60
C PRO A 158 4.37 -16.03 22.10
N ALA A 159 3.99 -16.93 23.01
CA ALA A 159 3.67 -18.28 22.65
C ALA A 159 2.67 -18.23 21.48
N ASN A 160 2.69 -19.24 20.59
CA ASN A 160 1.77 -19.41 19.45
C ASN A 160 0.26 -19.47 19.83
N ARG A 161 -0.10 -19.03 21.04
CA ARG A 161 -1.41 -19.03 21.68
C ARG A 161 -2.16 -17.71 21.51
N LEU A 162 -1.48 -16.62 21.18
CA LEU A 162 -2.15 -15.32 21.00
C LEU A 162 -2.57 -15.10 19.55
N LEU A 163 -3.87 -14.89 19.33
CA LEU A 163 -4.43 -14.49 18.05
C LEU A 163 -4.68 -12.99 18.05
N ARG A 164 -4.01 -12.27 17.14
CA ARG A 164 -4.21 -10.83 16.93
C ARG A 164 -5.07 -10.60 15.70
N LEU A 165 -6.25 -10.03 15.88
CA LEU A 165 -7.18 -9.71 14.81
C LEU A 165 -7.32 -8.19 14.66
N ARG A 166 -7.34 -7.72 13.42
CA ARG A 166 -7.70 -6.34 13.07
C ARG A 166 -9.00 -6.39 12.29
N VAL A 167 -10.01 -5.70 12.81
CA VAL A 167 -11.40 -5.78 12.33
C VAL A 167 -11.83 -4.40 11.88
N ASP A 168 -12.41 -4.33 10.68
CA ASP A 168 -12.99 -3.10 10.12
C ASP A 168 -14.47 -3.01 10.51
N LEU A 169 -14.81 -2.03 11.34
CA LEU A 169 -16.17 -1.86 11.87
C LEU A 169 -17.18 -1.35 10.83
N SER A 170 -16.75 -1.05 9.60
CA SER A 170 -17.66 -0.65 8.52
C SER A 170 -18.57 -1.79 8.04
N TYR A 171 -18.24 -3.04 8.35
CA TYR A 171 -19.04 -4.21 7.93
C TYR A 171 -20.19 -4.54 8.91
N PRO A 172 -21.26 -5.20 8.40
CA PRO A 172 -22.33 -5.76 9.24
C PRO A 172 -21.81 -6.70 10.33
N GLN A 173 -22.50 -6.74 11.48
CA GLN A 173 -22.01 -7.44 12.68
C GLN A 173 -21.92 -8.96 12.46
N ASP A 174 -22.95 -9.52 11.85
CA ASP A 174 -23.07 -10.92 11.45
C ASP A 174 -21.91 -11.35 10.54
N VAL A 175 -21.51 -10.51 9.59
CA VAL A 175 -20.36 -10.78 8.70
C VAL A 175 -19.06 -10.79 9.50
N LEU A 176 -18.86 -9.81 10.38
CA LEU A 176 -17.65 -9.71 11.21
C LEU A 176 -17.53 -10.90 12.16
N GLU A 177 -18.61 -11.28 12.83
CA GLU A 177 -18.67 -12.46 13.69
C GLU A 177 -18.33 -13.72 12.89
N GLY A 178 -18.93 -13.91 11.71
CA GLY A 178 -18.64 -15.05 10.84
C GLY A 178 -17.16 -15.18 10.47
N VAL A 179 -16.52 -14.07 10.06
CA VAL A 179 -15.10 -14.05 9.67
C VAL A 179 -14.20 -14.33 10.88
N ILE A 180 -14.45 -13.67 12.02
CA ILE A 180 -13.66 -13.86 13.24
C ILE A 180 -13.77 -15.31 13.73
N MET A 181 -14.96 -15.91 13.66
CA MET A 181 -15.18 -17.30 14.05
C MET A 181 -14.44 -18.30 13.17
N LEU A 182 -14.35 -18.00 11.87
CA LEU A 182 -13.61 -18.83 10.92
C LEU A 182 -12.11 -18.80 11.23
N GLU A 183 -11.55 -17.60 11.43
CA GLU A 183 -10.14 -17.40 11.83
C GLU A 183 -9.83 -18.07 13.19
N LEU A 184 -10.72 -17.93 14.17
CA LEU A 184 -10.57 -18.56 15.48
C LEU A 184 -10.55 -20.09 15.36
N LYS A 185 -11.44 -20.67 14.54
CA LYS A 185 -11.48 -22.12 14.28
C LYS A 185 -10.21 -22.61 13.60
N GLU A 186 -9.66 -21.85 12.66
CA GLU A 186 -8.39 -22.18 12.02
C GLU A 186 -7.21 -22.08 12.98
N ALA A 187 -7.12 -21.02 13.76
CA ALA A 187 -6.05 -20.81 14.72
C ALA A 187 -6.04 -21.92 15.79
N LYS A 188 -7.21 -22.31 16.30
CA LYS A 188 -7.33 -23.48 17.20
C LYS A 188 -6.90 -24.78 16.54
N LYS A 189 -7.25 -25.02 15.28
CA LYS A 189 -6.76 -26.19 14.53
C LYS A 189 -5.23 -26.19 14.45
N ARG A 190 -4.60 -25.03 14.19
CA ARG A 190 -3.13 -24.89 14.16
C ARG A 190 -2.50 -25.25 15.52
N ILE A 191 -3.07 -24.76 16.62
CA ILE A 191 -2.61 -25.11 17.98
C ILE A 191 -2.80 -26.59 18.28
N THR A 192 -3.96 -27.19 17.94
CA THR A 192 -4.18 -28.62 18.19
C THR A 192 -3.20 -29.51 17.42
N LYS A 193 -2.81 -29.11 16.20
CA LYS A 193 -1.75 -29.78 15.43
C LYS A 193 -0.37 -29.57 16.05
N GLN A 194 -0.14 -28.43 16.69
CA GLN A 194 1.11 -28.09 17.36
C GLN A 194 1.26 -28.69 18.77
N LYS A 195 0.29 -29.44 19.31
CA LYS A 195 0.39 -30.05 20.65
C LYS A 195 1.51 -31.10 20.73
N VAL A 196 2.73 -30.61 20.94
CA VAL A 196 3.87 -31.28 21.54
C VAL A 196 4.32 -30.38 22.70
N LYS A 197 4.08 -30.85 23.92
CA LYS A 197 4.71 -30.42 25.19
C LYS A 197 4.55 -28.95 25.57
N GLU A 198 3.59 -28.61 26.42
CA GLU A 198 3.72 -27.50 27.39
C GLU A 198 2.53 -27.51 28.35
N ASN A 199 2.81 -27.67 29.64
CA ASN A 199 1.85 -27.49 30.74
C ASN A 199 2.10 -26.10 31.33
N GLU A 200 1.30 -25.11 30.97
CA GLU A 200 1.34 -23.78 31.59
C GLU A 200 -0.08 -23.29 31.92
N THR A 201 -0.18 -22.56 33.02
CA THR A 201 -1.42 -22.00 33.59
C THR A 201 -1.98 -20.85 32.75
N PRO A 202 -3.31 -20.76 32.54
CA PRO A 202 -3.93 -19.73 31.71
C PRO A 202 -3.98 -18.36 32.42
N SER A 203 -3.71 -17.29 31.68
CA SER A 203 -3.90 -15.87 32.07
C SER A 203 -5.12 -15.28 31.35
N PHE A 204 -5.76 -14.23 31.89
CA PHE A 204 -7.03 -13.64 31.41
C PHE A 204 -7.29 -13.64 29.89
N PRO A 205 -8.54 -13.91 29.44
CA PRO A 205 -8.84 -14.33 28.06
C PRO A 205 -8.74 -13.24 26.98
N LEU A 206 -8.83 -11.96 27.35
CA LEU A 206 -8.83 -10.85 26.39
C LEU A 206 -8.10 -9.62 26.91
N ILE A 207 -7.36 -8.99 26.01
CA ILE A 207 -6.83 -7.65 26.18
C ILE A 207 -7.36 -6.84 24.99
N PRO A 208 -8.45 -6.06 25.15
CA PRO A 208 -8.92 -5.20 24.07
C PRO A 208 -7.84 -4.15 23.76
N ILE A 209 -7.39 -4.09 22.50
CA ILE A 209 -6.43 -3.10 22.06
C ILE A 209 -7.20 -1.98 21.35
N LYS A 210 -7.39 -0.88 22.08
CA LYS A 210 -7.60 0.50 21.61
C LYS A 210 -8.21 0.67 20.20
N LEU A 211 -9.43 1.20 20.14
CA LEU A 211 -10.08 1.67 18.90
C LEU A 211 -9.29 2.82 18.25
N ARG A 212 -9.10 2.76 16.93
CA ARG A 212 -8.54 3.86 16.13
C ARG A 212 -9.36 4.06 14.85
N GLY A 213 -10.30 5.00 14.88
CA GLY A 213 -11.19 5.26 13.74
C GLY A 213 -12.16 4.10 13.52
N THR A 214 -12.21 3.55 12.30
CA THR A 214 -13.00 2.35 11.95
C THR A 214 -12.35 1.04 12.35
N ASP A 215 -11.07 1.08 12.74
CA ASP A 215 -10.30 -0.13 13.00
C ASP A 215 -10.34 -0.50 14.49
N PHE A 216 -10.72 -1.76 14.74
CA PHE A 216 -10.74 -2.39 16.05
C PHE A 216 -9.70 -3.51 16.11
N SER A 217 -8.88 -3.55 17.16
CA SER A 217 -7.86 -4.59 17.35
C SER A 217 -8.19 -5.47 18.56
N LEU A 218 -8.25 -6.78 18.32
CA LEU A 218 -8.50 -7.80 19.34
C LEU A 218 -7.25 -8.65 19.54
N MET A 219 -6.90 -8.92 20.80
CA MET A 219 -6.00 -10.00 21.18
C MET A 219 -6.79 -11.05 21.96
N LEU A 220 -6.71 -12.29 21.50
CA LEU A 220 -7.41 -13.43 22.05
C LEU A 220 -6.39 -14.46 22.54
N ASP A 221 -6.53 -14.93 23.78
CA ASP A 221 -5.80 -16.10 24.25
C ASP A 221 -6.56 -17.38 23.86
N LEU A 222 -5.97 -18.16 22.95
CA LEU A 222 -6.57 -19.38 22.44
C LEU A 222 -6.57 -20.54 23.44
N SER A 223 -5.98 -20.37 24.63
CA SER A 223 -6.03 -21.33 25.74
C SER A 223 -7.46 -21.57 26.27
N TYR A 224 -8.36 -20.61 26.06
CA TYR A 224 -9.73 -20.68 26.58
C TYR A 224 -10.69 -21.54 25.73
N PRO A 225 -11.75 -22.10 26.35
CA PRO A 225 -12.84 -22.78 25.64
C PRO A 225 -13.44 -21.89 24.54
N GLN A 226 -13.88 -22.50 23.44
CA GLN A 226 -14.37 -21.75 22.27
C GLN A 226 -15.60 -20.88 22.61
N SER A 227 -16.52 -21.40 23.42
CA SER A 227 -17.71 -20.67 23.87
C SER A 227 -17.38 -19.42 24.68
N VAL A 228 -16.30 -19.44 25.48
CA VAL A 228 -15.87 -18.28 26.27
C VAL A 228 -15.31 -17.18 25.36
N LEU A 229 -14.52 -17.57 24.35
CA LEU A 229 -13.98 -16.63 23.37
C LEU A 229 -15.08 -16.03 22.50
N GLU A 230 -16.06 -16.83 22.07
CA GLU A 230 -17.24 -16.38 21.32
C GLU A 230 -18.00 -15.28 22.06
N GLY A 231 -18.39 -15.55 23.32
CA GLY A 231 -19.12 -14.57 24.13
C GLY A 231 -18.33 -13.28 24.36
N ALA A 232 -17.02 -13.39 24.55
CA ALA A 232 -16.18 -12.22 24.69
C ALA A 232 -16.02 -11.39 23.41
N ILE A 233 -15.89 -12.05 22.25
CA ILE A 233 -15.82 -11.38 20.95
C ILE A 233 -17.12 -10.62 20.68
N GLN A 234 -18.28 -11.23 20.94
CA GLN A 234 -19.58 -10.59 20.77
C GLN A 234 -19.73 -9.36 21.67
N SER A 235 -19.32 -9.47 22.94
CA SER A 235 -19.33 -8.35 23.88
C SER A 235 -18.44 -7.20 23.39
N ALA A 236 -17.19 -7.49 23.00
CA ALA A 236 -16.24 -6.49 22.53
C ALA A 236 -16.68 -5.82 21.21
N LEU A 237 -17.26 -6.57 20.27
CA LEU A 237 -17.79 -6.03 19.02
C LEU A 237 -19.00 -5.12 19.27
N THR A 238 -19.89 -5.51 20.17
CA THR A 238 -21.06 -4.70 20.54
C THR A 238 -20.62 -3.38 21.19
N GLU A 239 -19.67 -3.44 22.13
CA GLU A 239 -19.10 -2.25 22.75
C GLU A 239 -18.41 -1.34 21.72
N ALA A 240 -17.58 -1.91 20.83
CA ALA A 240 -16.89 -1.17 19.78
C ALA A 240 -17.87 -0.48 18.82
N LYS A 241 -18.94 -1.15 18.41
CA LYS A 241 -19.99 -0.56 17.55
C LYS A 241 -20.74 0.56 18.25
N ASN A 242 -21.06 0.41 19.53
CA ASN A 242 -21.70 1.44 20.33
C ASN A 242 -20.79 2.67 20.49
N GLN A 243 -19.49 2.47 20.71
CA GLN A 243 -18.53 3.58 20.76
C GLN A 243 -18.39 4.27 19.40
N HIS A 244 -18.35 3.51 18.30
CA HIS A 244 -18.28 4.06 16.96
C HIS A 244 -19.54 4.84 16.57
N SER A 245 -20.74 4.32 16.89
CA SER A 245 -22.00 5.02 16.63
C SER A 245 -22.13 6.29 17.48
N ALA A 246 -21.66 6.27 18.73
CA ALA A 246 -21.59 7.46 19.57
C ALA A 246 -20.63 8.52 18.99
N GLN A 247 -19.46 8.11 18.47
CA GLN A 247 -18.52 9.01 17.78
C GLN A 247 -19.11 9.59 16.48
N GLN A 248 -19.87 8.79 15.72
CA GLN A 248 -20.56 9.30 14.54
C GLN A 248 -21.69 10.25 14.89
N ALA A 249 -22.44 9.98 15.96
CA ALA A 249 -23.51 10.85 16.43
C ALA A 249 -22.98 12.22 16.88
N THR A 250 -21.85 12.26 17.61
CA THR A 250 -21.21 13.53 17.99
C THR A 250 -20.71 14.30 16.77
N GLN A 251 -20.02 13.63 15.83
CA GLN A 251 -19.57 14.24 14.59
C GLN A 251 -20.74 14.81 13.76
N ASN A 252 -21.83 14.05 13.61
CA ASN A 252 -23.01 14.50 12.88
C ASN A 252 -23.75 15.63 13.59
N SER A 253 -23.75 15.66 14.93
CA SER A 253 -24.37 16.74 15.71
C SER A 253 -23.63 18.08 15.58
N ASP A 254 -22.30 18.04 15.40
CA ASP A 254 -21.49 19.23 15.12
C ASP A 254 -21.71 19.74 13.68
N ILE A 255 -21.92 18.84 12.72
CA ILE A 255 -22.21 19.17 11.33
C ILE A 255 -23.62 19.80 11.20
N GLY A 256 -24.60 19.38 12.01
CA GLY A 256 -25.97 19.87 11.93
C GLY A 256 -26.22 21.27 12.52
N LYS A 257 -25.31 21.82 13.34
CA LYS A 257 -25.53 23.11 14.03
C LYS A 257 -24.78 24.30 13.44
N THR A 258 -23.83 24.08 12.55
CA THR A 258 -23.24 25.18 11.78
C THR A 258 -23.97 25.29 10.46
N ARG A 259 -25.08 26.05 10.45
CA ARG A 259 -25.61 26.61 9.20
C ARG A 259 -24.45 27.36 8.54
N ILE A 260 -23.82 26.75 7.55
CA ILE A 260 -22.72 27.38 6.82
C ILE A 260 -23.32 28.65 6.23
N ARG A 261 -22.89 29.79 6.73
CA ARG A 261 -23.31 31.08 6.18
C ARG A 261 -22.94 31.06 4.70
N LEU A 262 -23.91 31.30 3.82
CA LEU A 262 -23.73 31.22 2.37
C LEU A 262 -22.54 32.08 1.92
N ASP A 263 -22.36 33.25 2.51
CA ASP A 263 -21.22 34.15 2.30
C ASP A 263 -19.87 33.43 2.46
N LYS A 264 -19.75 32.56 3.47
CA LYS A 264 -18.52 31.81 3.73
C LYS A 264 -18.29 30.73 2.67
N ALA A 265 -19.35 30.14 2.13
CA ALA A 265 -19.25 29.15 1.06
C ALA A 265 -18.82 29.82 -0.27
N GLU A 266 -19.37 31.00 -0.58
CA GLU A 266 -18.97 31.79 -1.74
C GLU A 266 -17.47 32.16 -1.68
N ASP A 267 -17.03 32.67 -0.53
CA ASP A 267 -15.61 32.95 -0.29
C ASP A 267 -14.71 31.72 -0.44
N GLN A 268 -15.18 30.57 0.05
CA GLN A 268 -14.48 29.30 -0.02
C GLN A 268 -14.29 28.82 -1.45
N LEU A 269 -15.35 28.90 -2.26
CA LEU A 269 -15.34 28.53 -3.68
C LEU A 269 -14.47 29.50 -4.50
N LEU A 270 -14.64 30.80 -4.31
CA LEU A 270 -13.83 31.82 -4.99
C LEU A 270 -12.33 31.61 -4.73
N VAL A 271 -11.93 31.40 -3.47
CA VAL A 271 -10.53 31.12 -3.13
C VAL A 271 -10.05 29.82 -3.79
N PHE A 272 -10.89 28.79 -3.88
CA PHE A 272 -10.53 27.54 -4.53
C PHE A 272 -10.29 27.71 -6.03
N ASP A 273 -11.18 28.42 -6.74
CA ASP A 273 -11.07 28.68 -8.18
C ASP A 273 -9.84 29.51 -8.51
N LEU A 274 -9.57 30.57 -7.75
CA LEU A 274 -8.36 31.39 -7.94
C LEU A 274 -7.06 30.60 -7.68
N VAL A 275 -7.08 29.66 -6.72
CA VAL A 275 -5.94 28.74 -6.52
C VAL A 275 -5.82 27.74 -7.67
N LYS A 276 -6.93 27.29 -8.26
CA LYS A 276 -6.97 26.41 -9.43
C LYS A 276 -6.42 27.09 -10.70
N GLU A 277 -6.70 28.38 -10.88
CA GLU A 277 -6.04 29.25 -11.87
C GLU A 277 -4.55 29.47 -11.56
N GLY A 278 -4.15 29.14 -10.33
CA GLY A 278 -2.79 29.15 -9.84
C GLY A 278 -2.41 30.39 -9.05
N GLN A 279 -3.28 31.39 -8.91
CA GLN A 279 -2.91 32.68 -8.29
C GLN A 279 -2.21 32.52 -6.93
N SER A 280 -1.28 33.42 -6.60
CA SER A 280 -0.56 33.35 -5.33
C SER A 280 -1.49 33.72 -4.17
N PHE A 281 -1.25 33.20 -2.96
CA PHE A 281 -2.11 33.54 -1.82
C PHE A 281 -2.08 35.03 -1.46
N THR A 282 -1.01 35.74 -1.81
CA THR A 282 -0.90 37.20 -1.63
C THR A 282 -1.77 37.95 -2.62
N ASP A 283 -1.85 37.49 -3.88
CA ASP A 283 -2.70 38.12 -4.90
C ASP A 283 -4.17 37.86 -4.58
N ILE A 284 -4.51 36.62 -4.22
CA ILE A 284 -5.86 36.23 -3.80
C ILE A 284 -6.28 37.03 -2.56
N ALA A 285 -5.38 37.21 -1.58
CA ALA A 285 -5.65 38.01 -0.39
C ALA A 285 -5.98 39.47 -0.72
N ARG A 286 -5.27 40.07 -1.70
CA ARG A 286 -5.56 41.42 -2.19
C ARG A 286 -6.91 41.47 -2.91
N GLN A 287 -7.21 40.48 -3.75
CA GLN A 287 -8.46 40.42 -4.52
C GLN A 287 -9.70 40.21 -3.64
N VAL A 288 -9.62 39.29 -2.67
CA VAL A 288 -10.72 38.96 -1.74
C VAL A 288 -10.76 39.93 -0.54
N GLN A 289 -9.80 40.85 -0.43
CA GLN A 289 -9.66 41.80 0.68
C GLN A 289 -9.63 41.10 2.06
N LYS A 290 -8.90 39.99 2.15
CA LYS A 290 -8.75 39.20 3.39
C LYS A 290 -7.29 38.93 3.73
N PRO A 291 -6.95 38.74 5.02
CA PRO A 291 -5.60 38.35 5.40
C PRO A 291 -5.17 37.04 4.72
N VAL A 292 -3.88 36.93 4.38
CA VAL A 292 -3.30 35.73 3.76
C VAL A 292 -3.53 34.47 4.61
N SER A 293 -3.50 34.60 5.94
CA SER A 293 -3.82 33.52 6.88
C SER A 293 -5.25 33.00 6.71
N THR A 294 -6.21 33.91 6.57
CA THR A 294 -7.61 33.59 6.33
C THR A 294 -7.80 32.89 4.98
N VAL A 295 -7.20 33.41 3.91
CA VAL A 295 -7.24 32.77 2.57
C VAL A 295 -6.68 31.35 2.61
N LYS A 296 -5.54 31.13 3.28
CA LYS A 296 -4.98 29.78 3.47
C LYS A 296 -5.92 28.85 4.23
N SER A 297 -6.60 29.36 5.25
CA SER A 297 -7.57 28.58 6.02
C SER A 297 -8.82 28.23 5.20
N LEU A 298 -9.34 29.18 4.41
CA LEU A 298 -10.46 28.96 3.50
C LEU A 298 -10.09 27.91 2.47
N TRP A 299 -8.95 28.06 1.78
CA TRP A 299 -8.46 27.08 0.83
C TRP A 299 -8.34 25.68 1.44
N LYS A 300 -7.77 25.56 2.65
CA LYS A 300 -7.61 24.26 3.32
C LYS A 300 -8.97 23.58 3.57
N VAL A 301 -9.95 24.34 4.06
CA VAL A 301 -11.30 23.82 4.31
C VAL A 301 -12.00 23.45 3.01
N THR A 302 -11.97 24.33 2.00
CA THR A 302 -12.60 24.06 0.70
C THR A 302 -11.96 22.88 -0.02
N ALA A 303 -10.62 22.82 -0.04
CA ALA A 303 -9.91 21.71 -0.69
C ALA A 303 -10.22 20.38 -0.02
N GLN A 304 -10.36 20.34 1.31
CA GLN A 304 -10.80 19.14 2.02
C GLN A 304 -12.24 18.77 1.66
N ALA A 305 -13.15 19.75 1.59
CA ALA A 305 -14.56 19.53 1.30
C ALA A 305 -14.83 19.10 -0.16
N ILE A 306 -14.18 19.73 -1.14
CA ILE A 306 -14.36 19.42 -2.56
C ILE A 306 -13.61 18.13 -2.94
N VAL A 307 -12.39 17.95 -2.42
CA VAL A 307 -11.54 16.80 -2.72
C VAL A 307 -11.73 15.68 -1.69
N SER A 308 -12.91 15.61 -1.04
CA SER A 308 -13.26 14.72 0.09
C SER A 308 -13.02 13.22 -0.11
N PHE A 309 -12.47 12.77 -1.24
CA PHE A 309 -12.15 11.36 -1.52
C PHE A 309 -10.67 11.06 -1.78
N ALA A 310 -9.76 12.04 -1.65
CA ALA A 310 -8.33 11.79 -1.83
C ALA A 310 -7.50 12.27 -0.63
N PRO A 311 -6.47 11.50 -0.19
CA PRO A 311 -5.54 11.95 0.83
C PRO A 311 -4.87 13.26 0.39
N ARG A 312 -4.79 14.23 1.31
CA ARG A 312 -4.13 15.55 1.21
C ARG A 312 -3.39 15.79 -0.11
N LEU A 313 -4.10 16.22 -1.15
CA LEU A 313 -3.48 16.49 -2.43
C LEU A 313 -2.52 17.70 -2.29
N PRO A 314 -1.24 17.57 -2.67
CA PRO A 314 -0.32 18.70 -2.67
C PRO A 314 -0.84 19.78 -3.64
N ARG A 315 -0.67 21.06 -3.31
CA ARG A 315 -1.20 22.19 -4.11
C ARG A 315 -0.87 22.08 -5.62
N ARG A 316 0.30 21.51 -5.96
CA ARG A 316 0.71 21.29 -7.35
C ARG A 316 -0.16 20.28 -8.10
N SER A 317 -0.69 19.25 -7.45
CA SER A 317 -1.55 18.27 -8.10
C SER A 317 -2.93 18.83 -8.45
N LEU A 318 -3.38 19.91 -7.79
CA LEU A 318 -4.62 20.61 -8.16
C LEU A 318 -4.51 21.29 -9.54
N LEU A 319 -3.33 21.80 -9.91
CA LEU A 319 -3.10 22.38 -11.24
C LEU A 319 -3.16 21.33 -12.36
N LEU A 320 -3.04 20.05 -11.99
CA LEU A 320 -2.93 18.93 -12.90
C LEU A 320 -4.21 18.09 -12.96
N LEU A 321 -5.20 18.39 -12.11
CA LEU A 321 -6.41 17.58 -11.95
C LEU A 321 -7.16 17.36 -13.27
N ASP A 322 -7.17 18.40 -14.12
CA ASP A 322 -7.83 18.40 -15.43
C ASP A 322 -6.83 18.57 -16.60
N PHE A 323 -5.53 18.55 -16.33
CA PHE A 323 -4.51 18.86 -17.33
C PHE A 323 -4.17 17.62 -18.18
N LYS A 324 -4.52 17.65 -19.47
CA LYS A 324 -4.14 16.61 -20.45
C LYS A 324 -3.06 17.17 -21.39
N PRO A 325 -1.78 16.76 -21.26
CA PRO A 325 -0.68 17.36 -22.03
C PRO A 325 -0.87 17.21 -23.55
N ILE A 326 -1.33 16.03 -23.99
CA ILE A 326 -1.52 15.70 -25.42
C ILE A 326 -2.55 16.63 -26.08
N GLY A 327 -3.62 17.00 -25.37
CA GLY A 327 -4.66 17.90 -25.90
C GLY A 327 -4.33 19.38 -25.70
N HIS A 328 -3.69 19.73 -24.58
CA HIS A 328 -3.51 21.13 -24.20
C HIS A 328 -2.36 21.82 -24.94
N CYS A 329 -1.19 21.19 -25.04
CA CYS A 329 -0.01 21.82 -25.64
C CYS A 329 -0.21 22.31 -27.09
N PRO A 330 -0.87 21.57 -28.01
CA PRO A 330 -1.09 22.05 -29.37
C PRO A 330 -2.21 23.09 -29.50
N GLN A 331 -3.04 23.29 -28.46
CA GLN A 331 -4.16 24.23 -28.49
C GLN A 331 -3.87 25.53 -27.74
N CYS A 332 -2.95 25.51 -26.78
CA CYS A 332 -2.66 26.65 -25.92
C CYS A 332 -1.61 27.56 -26.57
N PRO A 333 -1.95 28.81 -26.96
CA PRO A 333 -1.04 29.68 -27.71
C PRO A 333 0.24 30.02 -26.93
N THR A 334 0.15 30.15 -25.61
CA THR A 334 1.32 30.36 -24.73
C THR A 334 2.26 29.17 -24.78
N CYS A 335 1.72 27.96 -24.78
CA CYS A 335 2.49 26.74 -24.79
C CYS A 335 3.08 26.40 -26.18
N ILE A 336 2.39 26.79 -27.27
CA ILE A 336 2.91 26.68 -28.65
C ILE A 336 4.13 27.58 -28.87
N ASN A 337 4.09 28.82 -28.37
CA ASN A 337 5.16 29.80 -28.55
C ASN A 337 6.30 29.66 -27.52
N ALA A 338 6.19 28.74 -26.57
CA ALA A 338 7.17 28.59 -25.50
C ALA A 338 8.43 27.86 -26.00
N GLN A 339 9.55 28.58 -26.07
CA GLN A 339 10.86 27.99 -26.36
C GLN A 339 11.55 27.38 -25.13
N GLN A 340 11.06 27.68 -23.92
CA GLN A 340 11.63 27.23 -22.65
C GLN A 340 10.52 26.79 -21.68
N ILE A 341 10.85 25.90 -20.74
CA ILE A 341 9.91 25.42 -19.70
C ILE A 341 9.35 26.60 -18.87
N SER A 342 10.19 27.61 -18.60
CA SER A 342 9.80 28.85 -17.92
C SER A 342 8.80 29.70 -18.69
N ALA A 343 8.67 29.51 -20.01
CA ALA A 343 7.71 30.19 -20.88
C ALA A 343 6.40 29.41 -21.05
N LEU A 344 6.36 28.11 -20.68
CA LEU A 344 5.15 27.31 -20.74
C LEU A 344 4.05 27.93 -19.87
N CYS A 345 2.81 27.75 -20.34
CA CYS A 345 1.59 28.00 -19.58
C CYS A 345 1.64 27.24 -18.23
N ARG A 346 1.02 27.81 -17.19
CA ARG A 346 1.24 27.39 -15.80
C ARG A 346 0.96 25.89 -15.52
N PRO A 347 -0.13 25.28 -16.04
CA PRO A 347 -0.37 23.84 -15.87
C PRO A 347 0.68 22.98 -16.57
N ALA A 348 1.08 23.35 -17.79
CA ALA A 348 2.13 22.64 -18.54
C ALA A 348 3.50 22.80 -17.89
N ARG A 349 3.81 23.97 -17.32
CA ARG A 349 5.02 24.18 -16.54
C ARG A 349 5.03 23.35 -15.26
N ALA A 350 3.89 23.26 -14.58
CA ALA A 350 3.75 22.39 -13.40
C ALA A 350 3.90 20.91 -13.78
N TYR A 351 3.43 20.51 -14.96
CA TYR A 351 3.61 19.17 -15.52
C TYR A 351 5.07 18.88 -15.89
N ALA A 352 5.70 19.76 -16.66
CA ALA A 352 7.10 19.63 -17.09
C ALA A 352 8.09 19.64 -15.92
N ASN A 353 7.76 20.33 -14.83
CA ASN A 353 8.58 20.36 -13.62
C ASN A 353 8.26 19.22 -12.62
N GLN A 354 7.44 18.22 -12.98
CA GLN A 354 7.24 17.05 -12.11
C GLN A 354 8.55 16.27 -11.90
N ASP A 355 9.38 16.19 -12.95
CA ASP A 355 10.62 15.42 -12.94
C ASP A 355 11.78 16.16 -12.26
N TYR A 356 11.71 17.48 -12.14
CA TYR A 356 12.74 18.32 -11.51
C TYR A 356 12.63 18.38 -9.98
N VAL A 357 11.61 17.75 -9.40
CA VAL A 357 11.49 17.64 -7.96
C VAL A 357 12.29 16.44 -7.49
N SER A 358 13.13 16.60 -6.45
CA SER A 358 13.86 15.47 -5.87
C SER A 358 12.91 14.31 -5.64
N GLN A 359 13.29 13.09 -6.03
CA GLN A 359 12.43 11.88 -6.01
C GLN A 359 11.69 11.65 -4.68
N ARG A 360 12.14 12.26 -3.58
CA ARG A 360 11.46 12.31 -2.27
C ARG A 360 10.07 12.97 -2.28
N GLU A 361 9.75 13.86 -3.22
CA GLU A 361 8.43 14.53 -3.29
C GLU A 361 7.47 13.88 -4.32
N LEU A 362 7.96 12.94 -5.13
CA LEU A 362 7.14 12.11 -6.01
C LEU A 362 6.40 11.05 -5.19
N CYS A 363 5.39 11.47 -4.43
CA CYS A 363 4.37 10.53 -3.96
C CYS A 363 3.43 10.21 -5.13
N CYS A 364 3.67 9.06 -5.75
CA CYS A 364 2.67 8.23 -6.42
C CYS A 364 1.94 8.89 -7.62
N THR A 365 2.55 8.85 -8.80
CA THR A 365 1.82 8.89 -10.07
C THR A 365 2.13 7.63 -10.85
N ASN A 366 1.13 6.74 -10.97
CA ASN A 366 1.13 5.67 -11.96
C ASN A 366 1.11 6.32 -13.34
N GLN A 367 2.27 6.55 -13.95
CA GLN A 367 2.38 6.77 -15.38
C GLN A 367 3.28 5.68 -15.95
N THR A 368 2.66 4.81 -16.75
CA THR A 368 3.35 3.90 -17.66
C THR A 368 4.06 4.76 -18.69
N PHE A 369 5.39 4.84 -18.60
CA PHE A 369 6.21 5.45 -19.65
C PHE A 369 6.03 4.63 -20.93
N THR A 370 5.32 5.19 -21.90
CA THR A 370 5.46 4.77 -23.29
C THR A 370 6.57 5.64 -23.86
N LEU A 371 7.76 5.05 -24.04
CA LEU A 371 8.83 5.68 -24.82
C LEU A 371 8.27 5.92 -26.23
N LEU A 372 8.07 7.18 -26.59
CA LEU A 372 7.80 7.53 -27.98
C LEU A 372 9.06 7.19 -28.81
N PRO A 373 8.91 6.58 -30.00
CA PRO A 373 10.03 6.33 -30.88
C PRO A 373 10.68 7.66 -31.30
N ASN A 374 12.00 7.64 -31.30
CA ASN A 374 12.91 8.77 -31.35
C ASN A 374 13.03 9.41 -32.76
N ASN A 375 11.90 9.68 -33.41
CA ASN A 375 11.85 10.31 -34.74
C ASN A 375 10.93 11.54 -34.70
N SER A 376 11.40 12.62 -34.07
CA SER A 376 10.83 13.96 -34.23
C SER A 376 11.92 14.88 -34.79
N PRO A 377 11.66 15.64 -35.88
CA PRO A 377 12.66 16.44 -36.58
C PRO A 377 12.97 17.79 -35.89
N TRP A 378 12.82 17.86 -34.56
CA TRP A 378 13.08 19.06 -33.77
C TRP A 378 14.16 18.74 -32.75
N ALA A 379 15.41 18.76 -33.22
CA ALA A 379 16.60 18.95 -32.41
C ALA A 379 17.42 20.05 -33.05
#